data_AF-A0A2E8JTD3-F1
#
_entry.id   AF-A0A2E8JTD3-F1
#
_cell.length_a   1.000
_cell.length_b   1.000
_cell.length_c   1.000
_cell.angle_alpha   90.00
_cell.angle_beta   90.00
_cell.angle_gamma   90.00
#
_symmetry.space_group_name_H-M   'P 1'
#
loop_
_entity.id
_entity.type
_entity.pdbx_description
1 polymer ?
#
loop_
_entity_poly.entity_id
_entity_poly.type
_entity_poly.pdbx_seq_one_letter_code
_entity_poly.pdbx_strand_id
1 'polypeptide(L)'
;MYPNQPVPPSPQPPQQPQQPGQPPIVPLDYLDQIAPQTQKKRFFDSGPKKLIIILAAAFLVVMTLVVIVNVITGANRRPAEQLAARLMSTQQIADNAQENLKTTSLRSLNSTLRVYFTNTNRDIAQPFATIDINPTKVSRGVASEEAALTAATEERLEDARLNAVFDRTYAREMEYQLATLLALMERVYSSTSSSSLKEYLEESYDNLEPLHEQFAAFDEA
;
A
#
# COMPACT_ATOMS: atom_id res chain seq x y z
N MET A 1 0.26 75.41 65.60
CA MET A 1 1.47 76.18 65.30
C MET A 1 2.28 76.34 66.57
N TYR A 2 3.42 75.65 66.67
CA TYR A 2 4.55 75.99 67.54
C TYR A 2 5.81 75.61 66.76
N PRO A 3 6.77 76.52 66.53
CA PRO A 3 8.01 76.22 65.83
C PRO A 3 9.05 75.72 66.84
N ASN A 4 9.78 74.65 66.49
CA ASN A 4 10.97 74.21 67.24
C ASN A 4 12.20 74.19 66.33
N GLN A 5 13.31 74.53 66.97
CA GLN A 5 14.54 75.13 66.45
C GLN A 5 15.42 74.21 65.59
N PRO A 6 16.33 74.77 64.76
CA PRO A 6 17.37 74.00 64.08
C PRO A 6 18.51 73.61 65.03
N VAL A 7 19.02 72.39 64.84
CA VAL A 7 20.13 71.77 65.59
C VAL A 7 21.46 72.05 64.85
N PRO A 8 22.56 72.42 65.54
CA PRO A 8 23.87 72.67 64.92
C PRO A 8 24.65 71.38 64.56
N PRO A 9 25.65 71.47 63.66
CA PRO A 9 26.28 70.31 63.01
C PRO A 9 27.30 69.56 63.89
N SER A 10 27.40 68.25 63.66
CA SER A 10 28.33 67.34 64.35
C SER A 10 29.74 67.33 63.73
N PRO A 11 30.83 67.30 64.52
CA PRO A 11 32.22 67.22 64.02
C PRO A 11 32.65 65.82 63.54
N GLN A 12 33.63 65.79 62.64
CA GLN A 12 34.27 64.60 62.06
C GLN A 12 35.00 63.71 63.09
N PRO A 13 35.02 62.38 62.91
CA PRO A 13 35.82 61.47 63.73
C PRO A 13 37.32 61.45 63.33
N PRO A 14 38.21 61.12 64.28
CA PRO A 14 39.66 61.34 64.21
C PRO A 14 40.45 60.34 63.36
N GLN A 15 41.58 60.80 62.82
CA GLN A 15 42.58 59.99 62.12
C GLN A 15 43.34 59.06 63.08
N GLN A 16 43.44 57.77 62.73
CA GLN A 16 44.27 56.79 63.44
C GLN A 16 45.67 56.65 62.82
N PRO A 17 46.68 56.22 63.60
CA PRO A 17 48.10 56.31 63.25
C PRO A 17 48.58 55.21 62.30
N GLN A 18 49.51 55.57 61.41
CA GLN A 18 50.21 54.65 60.50
C GLN A 18 51.17 53.71 61.24
N GLN A 19 51.13 52.42 60.92
CA GLN A 19 52.18 51.44 61.22
C GLN A 19 52.91 51.01 59.94
N PRO A 20 54.23 50.73 59.97
CA PRO A 20 55.03 50.49 58.77
C PRO A 20 55.16 49.00 58.42
N GLY A 21 54.97 48.68 57.14
CA GLY A 21 55.63 47.55 56.45
C GLY A 21 54.89 46.21 56.39
N GLN A 22 54.09 45.99 55.33
CA GLN A 22 53.77 44.66 54.80
C GLN A 22 53.78 44.69 53.25
N PRO A 23 54.33 43.67 52.56
CA PRO A 23 54.46 43.61 51.11
C PRO A 23 53.10 43.46 50.39
N PRO A 24 53.00 43.85 49.10
CA PRO A 24 51.72 43.97 48.39
C PRO A 24 51.02 42.62 48.22
N ILE A 25 49.75 42.57 48.65
CA ILE A 25 48.83 41.46 48.39
C ILE A 25 48.35 41.63 46.95
N VAL A 26 48.83 40.77 46.05
CA VAL A 26 48.38 40.73 44.65
C VAL A 26 47.01 40.03 44.63
N PRO A 27 45.92 40.67 44.18
CA PRO A 27 44.63 40.00 44.10
C PRO A 27 44.72 38.88 43.04
N LEU A 28 44.28 37.68 43.41
CA LEU A 28 44.22 36.46 42.58
C LEU A 28 43.35 36.59 41.32
N ASP A 29 42.68 37.73 41.14
CA ASP A 29 41.69 38.00 40.09
C ASP A 29 42.31 38.23 38.70
N TYR A 30 43.63 38.46 38.61
CA TYR A 30 44.31 38.61 37.32
C TYR A 30 44.48 37.29 36.56
N LEU A 31 44.44 36.13 37.23
CA LEU A 31 44.65 34.85 36.56
C LEU A 31 43.39 34.33 35.85
N ASP A 32 42.20 34.64 36.37
CA ASP A 32 40.93 34.26 35.73
C ASP A 32 40.54 35.20 34.58
N GLN A 33 41.19 36.37 34.47
CA GLN A 33 40.89 37.36 33.44
C GLN A 33 41.58 37.11 32.09
N ILE A 34 42.46 36.11 31.99
CA ILE A 34 43.23 35.79 30.76
C ILE A 34 42.83 34.44 30.16
N ALA A 35 41.98 33.66 30.83
CA ALA A 35 41.44 32.44 30.25
C ALA A 35 40.39 32.81 29.18
N PRO A 36 40.55 32.42 27.90
CA PRO A 36 39.46 32.55 26.94
C PRO A 36 38.29 31.73 27.45
N GLN A 37 37.19 32.39 27.80
CA GLN A 37 35.99 31.67 28.22
C GLN A 37 35.55 30.75 27.08
N THR A 38 35.64 29.44 27.32
CA THR A 38 35.11 28.44 26.40
C THR A 38 33.63 28.71 26.22
N GLN A 39 33.27 29.32 25.09
CA GLN A 39 31.90 29.44 24.65
C GLN A 39 31.32 28.02 24.58
N LYS A 40 30.50 27.67 25.57
CA LYS A 40 29.68 26.46 25.49
C LYS A 40 28.86 26.60 24.21
N LYS A 41 29.20 25.82 23.18
CA LYS A 41 28.39 25.71 21.97
C LYS A 41 26.98 25.34 22.42
N ARG A 42 26.07 26.31 22.33
CA ARG A 42 24.64 26.09 22.49
C ARG A 42 24.23 25.17 21.35
N PHE A 43 24.18 23.86 21.63
CA PHE A 43 23.64 22.85 20.71
C PHE A 43 22.17 23.12 20.33
N PHE A 44 21.54 24.14 20.93
CA PHE A 44 20.17 24.59 20.70
C PHE A 44 20.03 26.07 20.31
N ASP A 45 21.02 26.70 19.65
CA ASP A 45 20.73 27.94 18.90
C ASP A 45 19.95 27.59 17.61
N SER A 46 18.65 27.36 17.82
CA SER A 46 17.66 27.02 16.81
C SER A 46 17.04 28.31 16.26
N GLY A 47 17.80 29.00 15.41
CA GLY A 47 17.23 30.05 14.57
C GLY A 47 16.17 29.46 13.64
N PRO A 48 15.13 30.23 13.25
CA PRO A 48 13.98 29.74 12.48
C PRO A 48 14.38 29.01 11.19
N LYS A 49 15.53 29.35 10.60
CA LYS A 49 16.09 28.68 9.42
C LYS A 49 16.42 27.19 9.65
N LYS A 50 16.96 26.79 10.81
CA LYS A 50 17.24 25.38 11.11
C LYS A 50 15.94 24.59 11.33
N LEU A 51 14.93 25.23 11.92
CA LEU A 51 13.62 24.65 12.15
C LEU A 51 12.87 24.39 10.82
N ILE A 52 12.98 25.33 9.87
CA ILE A 52 12.47 25.16 8.49
C ILE A 52 13.19 24.03 7.76
N ILE A 53 14.52 23.89 7.90
CA ILE A 53 15.29 22.80 7.27
C ILE A 53 14.87 21.43 7.83
N ILE A 54 14.67 21.31 9.14
CA ILE A 54 14.22 20.07 9.78
C ILE A 54 12.79 19.72 9.34
N LEU A 55 11.89 20.71 9.26
CA LEU A 55 10.53 20.51 8.76
C LEU A 55 10.50 20.08 7.29
N ALA A 56 11.32 20.71 6.45
CA ALA A 56 11.43 20.35 5.03
C ALA A 56 11.98 18.93 4.85
N ALA A 57 12.98 18.53 5.64
CA ALA A 57 13.53 17.18 5.62
C ALA A 57 12.51 16.13 6.09
N ALA A 58 11.77 16.40 7.18
CA ALA A 58 10.73 15.51 7.68
C ALA A 58 9.58 15.35 6.66
N PHE A 59 9.17 16.45 6.01
CA PHE A 59 8.16 16.41 4.95
C PHE A 59 8.62 15.55 3.77
N LEU A 60 9.87 15.67 3.34
CA LEU A 60 10.44 14.87 2.25
C LEU A 60 10.43 13.37 2.59
N VAL A 61 10.79 13.00 3.82
CA VAL A 61 10.76 11.59 4.27
C VAL A 61 9.34 11.03 4.25
N VAL A 62 8.35 11.80 4.74
CA VAL A 62 6.93 11.38 4.72
C VAL A 62 6.41 11.26 3.29
N MET A 63 6.70 12.22 2.40
CA MET A 63 6.33 12.17 0.99
C MET A 63 6.94 10.93 0.29
N THR A 64 8.21 10.64 0.58
CA THR A 64 8.90 9.47 0.01
C THR A 64 8.27 8.17 0.52
N LEU A 65 7.94 8.08 1.81
CA LEU A 65 7.21 6.94 2.38
C LEU A 65 5.83 6.76 1.75
N VAL A 66 5.07 7.84 1.54
CA VAL A 66 3.75 7.77 0.87
C VAL A 66 3.88 7.30 -0.57
N VAL A 67 4.89 7.76 -1.32
CA VAL A 67 5.15 7.28 -2.69
C VAL A 67 5.55 5.81 -2.69
N ILE A 68 6.43 5.38 -1.78
CA ILE A 68 6.83 3.98 -1.65
C ILE A 68 5.63 3.09 -1.31
N VAL A 69 4.80 3.49 -0.34
CA VAL A 69 3.56 2.76 0.01
C VAL A 69 2.59 2.72 -1.17
N ASN A 70 2.43 3.81 -1.92
CA ASN A 70 1.58 3.84 -3.13
C ASN A 70 2.13 2.99 -4.28
N VAL A 71 3.45 2.90 -4.45
CA VAL A 71 4.08 2.05 -5.47
C VAL A 71 3.97 0.57 -5.09
N ILE A 72 4.21 0.22 -3.81
CA ILE A 72 4.08 -1.15 -3.30
C ILE A 72 2.61 -1.61 -3.35
N THR A 73 1.66 -0.75 -2.98
CA THR A 73 0.23 -1.08 -3.05
C THR A 73 -0.31 -1.12 -4.48
N GLY A 74 0.19 -0.27 -5.39
CA GLY A 74 -0.21 -0.28 -6.80
C GLY A 74 0.24 -1.54 -7.56
N ALA A 75 1.41 -2.11 -7.23
CA ALA A 75 1.93 -3.32 -7.88
C ALA A 75 1.09 -4.58 -7.59
N ASN A 76 0.47 -4.66 -6.41
CA ASN A 76 -0.34 -5.81 -6.00
C ASN A 76 -1.83 -5.67 -6.38
N ARG A 77 -2.30 -4.45 -6.69
CA ARG A 77 -3.70 -4.21 -7.07
C ARG A 77 -4.03 -4.71 -8.46
N ARG A 78 -3.13 -4.50 -9.43
CA ARG A 78 -3.41 -4.85 -10.83
C ARG A 78 -3.67 -6.36 -11.04
N PRO A 79 -2.89 -7.30 -10.48
CA PRO A 79 -3.18 -8.73 -10.61
C PRO A 79 -4.52 -9.13 -9.99
N ALA A 80 -4.90 -8.53 -8.86
CA ALA A 80 -6.17 -8.83 -8.21
C ALA A 80 -7.37 -8.23 -8.97
N GLU A 81 -7.23 -7.01 -9.50
CA GLU A 81 -8.22 -6.45 -10.43
C GLU A 81 -8.37 -7.31 -11.69
N GLN A 82 -7.26 -7.79 -12.25
CA GLN A 82 -7.27 -8.71 -13.39
C GLN A 82 -7.97 -10.03 -13.05
N LEU A 83 -7.72 -10.61 -11.87
CA LEU A 83 -8.40 -11.81 -11.41
C LEU A 83 -9.92 -11.61 -11.32
N ALA A 84 -10.39 -10.52 -10.68
CA ALA A 84 -11.83 -10.24 -10.61
C ALA A 84 -12.46 -10.06 -11.99
N ALA A 85 -11.82 -9.28 -12.87
CA ALA A 85 -12.34 -9.05 -14.21
C ALA A 85 -12.33 -10.34 -15.06
N ARG A 86 -11.29 -11.18 -14.93
CA ARG A 86 -11.18 -12.47 -15.60
C ARG A 86 -12.24 -13.46 -15.14
N LEU A 87 -12.56 -13.49 -13.85
CA LEU A 87 -13.64 -14.35 -13.32
C LEU A 87 -14.99 -13.95 -13.93
N MET A 88 -15.27 -12.65 -14.06
CA MET A 88 -16.51 -12.17 -14.66
C MET A 88 -16.56 -12.44 -16.17
N SER A 89 -15.48 -12.17 -16.90
CA SER A 89 -15.43 -12.42 -18.35
C SER A 89 -15.52 -13.90 -18.69
N THR A 90 -14.83 -14.76 -17.94
CA THR A 90 -14.87 -16.21 -18.15
C THR A 90 -16.26 -16.76 -17.81
N GLN A 91 -16.91 -16.23 -16.77
CA GLN A 91 -18.32 -16.55 -16.50
C GLN A 91 -19.21 -16.14 -17.67
N GLN A 92 -19.05 -14.93 -18.22
CA GLN A 92 -19.84 -14.47 -19.37
C GLN A 92 -19.67 -15.41 -20.57
N ILE A 93 -18.44 -15.82 -20.90
CA ILE A 93 -18.17 -16.77 -21.98
C ILE A 93 -18.90 -18.10 -21.71
N ALA A 94 -18.82 -18.60 -20.47
CA ALA A 94 -19.50 -19.83 -20.08
C ALA A 94 -21.03 -19.72 -20.14
N ASP A 95 -21.60 -18.58 -19.75
CA ASP A 95 -23.03 -18.30 -19.85
C ASP A 95 -23.48 -18.26 -21.32
N ASN A 96 -22.77 -17.54 -22.18
CA ASN A 96 -23.08 -17.38 -23.59
C ASN A 96 -22.92 -18.69 -24.40
N ALA A 97 -21.97 -19.54 -24.02
CA ALA A 97 -21.71 -20.78 -24.73
C ALA A 97 -22.78 -21.86 -24.46
N GLN A 98 -23.47 -21.83 -23.32
CA GLN A 98 -24.33 -22.92 -22.85
C GLN A 98 -25.36 -23.41 -23.89
N GLU A 99 -25.98 -22.48 -24.63
CA GLU A 99 -27.02 -22.80 -25.61
C GLU A 99 -26.47 -23.44 -26.90
N ASN A 100 -25.18 -23.22 -27.18
CA ASN A 100 -24.53 -23.68 -28.41
C ASN A 100 -23.84 -25.03 -28.24
N LEU A 101 -23.59 -25.46 -27.01
CA LEU A 101 -22.98 -26.75 -26.68
C LEU A 101 -23.89 -27.92 -27.05
N LYS A 102 -23.36 -28.88 -27.81
CA LYS A 102 -24.14 -30.04 -28.29
C LYS A 102 -23.93 -31.27 -27.42
N THR A 103 -22.72 -31.47 -26.95
CA THR A 103 -22.30 -32.65 -26.18
C THR A 103 -22.85 -32.54 -24.76
N THR A 104 -23.56 -33.58 -24.32
CA THR A 104 -24.19 -33.60 -23.00
C THR A 104 -23.17 -33.53 -21.86
N SER A 105 -22.01 -34.18 -21.98
CA SER A 105 -20.94 -34.09 -20.98
C SER A 105 -20.40 -32.66 -20.88
N LEU A 106 -20.10 -32.02 -22.00
CA LEU A 106 -19.59 -30.65 -22.03
C LEU A 106 -20.62 -29.63 -21.51
N ARG A 107 -21.91 -29.79 -21.83
CA ARG A 107 -23.00 -28.99 -21.24
C ARG A 107 -23.09 -29.14 -19.72
N SER A 108 -22.95 -30.37 -19.21
CA SER A 108 -22.97 -30.64 -17.77
C SER A 108 -21.75 -30.04 -17.07
N LEU A 109 -20.57 -30.19 -17.67
CA LEU A 109 -19.34 -29.60 -17.17
C LEU A 109 -19.45 -28.07 -17.15
N ASN A 110 -19.93 -27.46 -18.24
CA ASN A 110 -20.15 -26.02 -18.30
C ASN A 110 -21.17 -25.53 -17.26
N SER A 111 -22.27 -26.26 -17.07
CA SER A 111 -23.24 -25.91 -16.03
C SER A 111 -22.62 -25.92 -14.63
N THR A 112 -21.74 -26.89 -14.35
CA THR A 112 -21.00 -26.96 -13.08
C THR A 112 -20.06 -25.76 -12.93
N LEU A 113 -19.34 -25.42 -14.01
CA LEU A 113 -18.45 -24.27 -14.03
C LEU A 113 -19.18 -22.93 -13.82
N ARG A 114 -20.37 -22.76 -14.41
CA ARG A 114 -21.20 -21.55 -14.21
C ARG A 114 -21.64 -21.39 -12.75
N VAL A 115 -21.99 -22.50 -12.08
CA VAL A 115 -22.30 -22.51 -10.65
C VAL A 115 -21.07 -22.12 -9.83
N TYR A 116 -19.91 -22.71 -10.15
CA TYR A 116 -18.63 -22.33 -9.53
C TYR A 116 -18.38 -20.83 -9.65
N PHE A 117 -18.47 -20.25 -10.85
CA PHE A 117 -18.25 -18.82 -11.05
C PHE A 117 -19.27 -17.95 -10.34
N THR A 118 -20.55 -18.35 -10.33
CA THR A 118 -21.60 -17.60 -9.62
C THR A 118 -21.28 -17.48 -8.13
N ASN A 119 -20.85 -18.58 -7.50
CA ASN A 119 -20.46 -18.57 -6.09
C ASN A 119 -19.17 -17.77 -5.88
N THR A 120 -18.14 -18.03 -6.69
CA THR A 120 -16.83 -17.37 -6.61
C THR A 120 -16.96 -15.85 -6.78
N ASN A 121 -17.68 -15.38 -7.81
CA ASN A 121 -17.88 -13.94 -8.03
C ASN A 121 -18.70 -13.27 -6.92
N ARG A 122 -19.59 -14.00 -6.25
CA ARG A 122 -20.32 -13.50 -5.07
C ARG A 122 -19.39 -13.39 -3.86
N ASP A 123 -18.60 -14.43 -3.61
CA ASP A 123 -17.87 -14.60 -2.35
C ASP A 123 -16.54 -13.85 -2.31
N ILE A 124 -15.95 -13.53 -3.47
CA ILE A 124 -14.69 -12.78 -3.60
C ILE A 124 -14.73 -11.35 -3.03
N ALA A 125 -15.93 -10.75 -2.90
CA ALA A 125 -16.09 -9.35 -2.51
C ALA A 125 -15.53 -9.05 -1.11
N GLN A 126 -15.75 -9.95 -0.15
CA GLN A 126 -15.27 -9.77 1.24
C GLN A 126 -13.73 -9.90 1.33
N PRO A 127 -13.10 -10.97 0.81
CA PRO A 127 -11.64 -11.07 0.75
C PRO A 127 -10.98 -9.90 0.02
N PHE A 128 -11.53 -9.43 -1.10
CA PHE A 128 -10.96 -8.31 -1.86
C PHE A 128 -11.05 -6.96 -1.14
N ALA A 129 -12.07 -6.75 -0.32
CA ALA A 129 -12.19 -5.54 0.49
C ALA A 129 -11.02 -5.39 1.48
N THR A 130 -10.39 -6.48 1.92
CA THR A 130 -9.22 -6.44 2.82
C THR A 130 -7.97 -5.81 2.18
N ILE A 131 -7.94 -5.72 0.85
CA ILE A 131 -6.89 -5.06 0.08
C ILE A 131 -7.44 -3.85 -0.71
N ASP A 132 -8.61 -3.33 -0.30
CA ASP A 132 -9.26 -2.15 -0.88
C ASP A 132 -9.64 -2.32 -2.37
N ILE A 133 -9.93 -3.55 -2.82
CA ILE A 133 -10.37 -3.81 -4.19
C ILE A 133 -11.88 -4.05 -4.22
N ASN A 134 -12.56 -3.41 -5.17
CA ASN A 134 -13.94 -3.72 -5.50
C ASN A 134 -13.97 -4.56 -6.79
N PRO A 135 -14.41 -5.83 -6.73
CA PRO A 135 -14.38 -6.73 -7.89
C PRO A 135 -15.24 -6.24 -9.07
N THR A 136 -16.26 -5.41 -8.82
CA THR A 136 -17.15 -4.85 -9.86
C THR A 136 -16.67 -3.52 -10.44
N LYS A 137 -15.59 -2.94 -9.90
CA LYS A 137 -15.08 -1.62 -10.27
C LYS A 137 -13.56 -1.65 -10.46
N VAL A 138 -13.11 -2.48 -11.39
CA VAL A 138 -11.70 -2.56 -11.78
C VAL A 138 -11.25 -1.32 -12.55
N SER A 139 -9.93 -1.08 -12.64
CA SER A 139 -9.40 0.04 -13.41
C SER A 139 -9.75 -0.06 -14.90
N ARG A 140 -9.90 1.09 -15.58
CA ARG A 140 -10.27 1.15 -17.00
C ARG A 140 -9.33 0.36 -17.90
N GLY A 141 -8.03 0.35 -17.59
CA GLY A 141 -7.04 -0.41 -18.35
C GLY A 141 -7.32 -1.91 -18.28
N VAL A 142 -7.52 -2.45 -17.07
CA VAL A 142 -7.88 -3.86 -16.87
C VAL A 142 -9.22 -4.18 -17.53
N ALA A 143 -10.25 -3.36 -17.32
CA ALA A 143 -11.56 -3.57 -17.95
C ALA A 143 -11.47 -3.64 -19.47
N SER A 144 -10.69 -2.76 -20.10
CA SER A 144 -10.53 -2.73 -21.56
C SER A 144 -9.74 -3.92 -22.10
N GLU A 145 -8.68 -4.33 -21.39
CA GLU A 145 -7.87 -5.51 -21.77
C GLU A 145 -8.72 -6.79 -21.71
N GLU A 146 -9.48 -6.96 -20.63
CA GLU A 146 -10.34 -8.12 -20.42
C GLU A 146 -11.51 -8.15 -21.41
N ALA A 147 -12.13 -7.01 -21.70
CA ALA A 147 -13.17 -6.91 -22.72
C ALA A 147 -12.66 -7.29 -24.12
N ALA A 148 -11.44 -6.87 -24.49
CA ALA A 148 -10.84 -7.23 -25.77
C ALA A 148 -10.56 -8.74 -25.88
N LEU A 149 -10.06 -9.36 -24.80
CA LEU A 149 -9.83 -10.80 -24.76
C LEU A 149 -11.12 -11.61 -24.78
N THR A 150 -12.17 -11.12 -24.13
CA THR A 150 -13.52 -11.71 -24.16
C THR A 150 -14.06 -11.69 -25.58
N ALA A 151 -14.06 -10.52 -26.23
CA ALA A 151 -14.55 -10.37 -27.59
C ALA A 151 -13.78 -11.27 -28.58
N ALA A 152 -12.46 -11.36 -28.45
CA ALA A 152 -11.65 -12.24 -29.28
C ALA A 152 -11.98 -13.73 -29.07
N THR A 153 -12.32 -14.13 -27.84
CA THR A 153 -12.74 -15.50 -27.54
C THR A 153 -14.13 -15.78 -28.13
N GLU A 154 -15.08 -14.87 -27.94
CA GLU A 154 -16.44 -14.97 -28.50
C GLU A 154 -16.42 -15.02 -30.04
N GLU A 155 -15.54 -14.25 -30.69
CA GLU A 155 -15.34 -14.31 -32.15
C GLU A 155 -14.85 -15.69 -32.61
N ARG A 156 -13.84 -16.26 -31.93
CA ARG A 156 -13.35 -17.62 -32.23
C ARG A 156 -14.43 -18.67 -32.03
N LEU A 157 -15.24 -18.54 -30.99
CA LEU A 157 -16.36 -19.45 -30.72
C LEU A 157 -17.45 -19.32 -31.79
N GLU A 158 -17.76 -18.11 -32.24
CA GLU A 158 -18.74 -17.92 -33.32
C GLU A 158 -18.25 -18.51 -34.65
N ASP A 159 -16.97 -18.31 -35.01
CA ASP A 159 -16.38 -18.96 -36.18
C ASP A 159 -16.43 -20.49 -36.04
N ALA A 160 -16.09 -21.04 -34.87
CA ALA A 160 -16.21 -22.47 -34.61
C ALA A 160 -17.66 -22.98 -34.73
N ARG A 161 -18.64 -22.16 -34.34
CA ARG A 161 -20.07 -22.45 -34.50
C ARG A 161 -20.44 -22.58 -35.97
N LEU A 162 -20.00 -21.63 -36.80
CA LEU A 162 -20.23 -21.62 -38.24
C LEU A 162 -19.56 -22.79 -38.95
N ASN A 163 -18.43 -23.26 -38.42
CA ASN A 163 -17.66 -24.40 -38.95
C ASN A 163 -18.00 -25.75 -38.29
N ALA A 164 -19.06 -25.81 -37.47
CA ALA A 164 -19.52 -27.03 -36.78
C ALA A 164 -18.47 -27.71 -35.87
N VAL A 165 -17.53 -26.94 -35.33
CA VAL A 165 -16.47 -27.39 -34.38
C VAL A 165 -16.54 -26.63 -33.04
N PHE A 166 -17.75 -26.21 -32.65
CA PHE A 166 -17.99 -25.36 -31.48
C PHE A 166 -17.53 -26.02 -30.18
N ASP A 167 -17.98 -27.24 -29.89
CA ASP A 167 -17.72 -27.93 -28.61
C ASP A 167 -16.22 -28.13 -28.36
N ARG A 168 -15.48 -28.63 -29.36
CA ARG A 168 -14.03 -28.80 -29.28
C ARG A 168 -13.29 -27.47 -29.10
N THR A 169 -13.70 -26.43 -29.83
CA THR A 169 -13.09 -25.09 -29.69
C THR A 169 -13.39 -24.52 -28.31
N TYR A 170 -14.63 -24.63 -27.85
CA TYR A 170 -15.05 -24.20 -26.53
C TYR A 170 -14.24 -24.86 -25.43
N ALA A 171 -14.08 -26.18 -25.46
CA ALA A 171 -13.33 -26.90 -24.44
C ALA A 171 -11.88 -26.40 -24.33
N ARG A 172 -11.22 -26.17 -25.47
CA ARG A 172 -9.85 -25.63 -25.54
C ARG A 172 -9.76 -24.19 -25.05
N GLU A 173 -10.71 -23.34 -25.44
CA GLU A 173 -10.73 -21.95 -24.97
C GLU A 173 -10.94 -21.90 -23.45
N MET A 174 -11.84 -22.73 -22.92
CA MET A 174 -12.07 -22.80 -21.48
C MET A 174 -10.88 -23.38 -20.74
N GLU A 175 -10.23 -24.43 -21.23
CA GLU A 175 -8.95 -24.92 -20.69
C GLU A 175 -7.95 -23.75 -20.53
N TYR A 176 -7.74 -22.97 -21.59
CA TYR A 176 -6.81 -21.83 -21.56
C TYR A 176 -7.23 -20.73 -20.58
N GLN A 177 -8.52 -20.35 -20.55
CA GLN A 177 -9.03 -19.33 -19.64
C GLN A 177 -8.89 -19.78 -18.17
N LEU A 178 -9.18 -21.05 -17.89
CA LEU A 178 -9.07 -21.62 -16.55
C LEU A 178 -7.60 -21.74 -16.10
N ALA A 179 -6.69 -22.18 -16.97
CA ALA A 179 -5.25 -22.17 -16.68
C ALA A 179 -4.75 -20.75 -16.35
N THR A 180 -5.21 -19.76 -17.09
CA THR A 180 -4.86 -18.34 -16.84
C THR A 180 -5.44 -17.85 -15.50
N LEU A 181 -6.66 -18.26 -15.15
CA LEU A 181 -7.27 -17.95 -13.87
C LEU A 181 -6.50 -18.56 -12.69
N LEU A 182 -6.12 -19.83 -12.78
CA LEU A 182 -5.30 -20.50 -11.75
C LEU A 182 -3.96 -19.77 -11.56
N ALA A 183 -3.28 -19.43 -12.65
CA ALA A 183 -2.04 -18.65 -12.59
C ALA A 183 -2.23 -17.25 -11.98
N LEU A 184 -3.36 -16.58 -12.27
CA LEU A 184 -3.71 -15.30 -11.64
C LEU A 184 -3.98 -15.48 -10.14
N MET A 185 -4.68 -16.54 -9.72
CA MET A 185 -4.92 -16.84 -8.31
C MET A 185 -3.60 -17.03 -7.56
N GLU A 186 -2.67 -17.83 -8.08
CA GLU A 186 -1.33 -18.02 -7.49
C GLU A 186 -0.54 -16.71 -7.39
N ARG A 187 -0.63 -15.87 -8.42
CA ARG A 187 0.03 -14.57 -8.45
C ARG A 187 -0.52 -13.62 -7.38
N VAL A 188 -1.84 -13.56 -7.22
CA VAL A 188 -2.48 -12.75 -6.18
C VAL A 188 -2.15 -13.33 -4.80
N TYR A 189 -2.18 -14.66 -4.65
CA TYR A 189 -1.83 -15.36 -3.41
C TYR A 189 -0.40 -15.02 -2.94
N SER A 190 0.55 -15.06 -3.89
CA SER A 190 1.96 -14.79 -3.62
C SER A 190 2.25 -13.33 -3.30
N SER A 191 1.40 -12.40 -3.74
CA SER A 191 1.61 -10.96 -3.57
C SER A 191 0.82 -10.36 -2.41
N THR A 192 -0.24 -11.01 -1.95
CA THR A 192 -1.06 -10.52 -0.83
C THR A 192 -0.49 -10.88 0.54
N SER A 193 -0.67 -9.99 1.51
CA SER A 193 -0.42 -10.25 2.93
C SER A 193 -1.70 -10.59 3.71
N SER A 194 -2.87 -10.50 3.08
CA SER A 194 -4.16 -10.76 3.71
C SER A 194 -4.42 -12.26 3.87
N SER A 195 -4.51 -12.74 5.11
CA SER A 195 -4.78 -14.15 5.42
C SER A 195 -6.12 -14.62 4.86
N SER A 196 -7.18 -13.82 5.01
CA SER A 196 -8.52 -14.18 4.49
C SER A 196 -8.55 -14.25 2.97
N LEU A 197 -7.74 -13.42 2.29
CA LEU A 197 -7.60 -13.51 0.84
C LEU A 197 -6.81 -14.74 0.41
N LYS A 198 -5.78 -15.12 1.16
CA LYS A 198 -5.04 -16.36 0.89
C LYS A 198 -5.92 -17.59 1.03
N GLU A 199 -6.64 -17.72 2.14
CA GLU A 199 -7.56 -18.83 2.40
C GLU A 199 -8.62 -18.94 1.29
N TYR A 200 -9.22 -17.82 0.92
CA TYR A 200 -10.18 -17.78 -0.19
C TYR A 200 -9.57 -18.21 -1.54
N LEU A 201 -8.36 -17.75 -1.86
CA LEU A 201 -7.69 -18.09 -3.13
C LEU A 201 -7.29 -19.56 -3.18
N GLU A 202 -6.85 -20.12 -2.06
CA GLU A 202 -6.51 -21.55 -1.94
C GLU A 202 -7.77 -22.41 -2.14
N GLU A 203 -8.86 -22.10 -1.44
CA GLU A 203 -10.14 -22.80 -1.63
C GLU A 203 -10.69 -22.64 -3.05
N SER A 204 -10.60 -21.44 -3.63
CA SER A 204 -11.04 -21.20 -5.02
C SER A 204 -10.19 -21.99 -6.02
N TYR A 205 -8.88 -22.06 -5.81
CA TYR A 205 -7.96 -22.82 -6.65
C TYR A 205 -8.29 -24.31 -6.61
N ASP A 206 -8.36 -24.89 -5.41
CA ASP A 206 -8.63 -26.33 -5.22
C ASP A 206 -9.99 -26.76 -5.79
N ASN A 207 -10.96 -25.86 -5.82
CA ASN A 207 -12.27 -26.11 -6.41
C ASN A 207 -12.29 -25.93 -7.94
N LEU A 208 -11.41 -25.09 -8.50
CA LEU A 208 -11.35 -24.80 -9.94
C LEU A 208 -10.44 -25.77 -10.70
N GLU A 209 -9.35 -26.20 -10.08
CA GLU A 209 -8.35 -27.10 -10.69
C GLU A 209 -9.00 -28.38 -11.25
N PRO A 210 -9.88 -29.10 -10.54
CA PRO A 210 -10.54 -30.28 -11.09
C PRO A 210 -11.45 -29.98 -12.29
N LEU A 211 -12.02 -28.77 -12.37
CA LEU A 211 -12.81 -28.35 -13.53
C LEU A 211 -11.89 -28.06 -14.72
N HIS A 212 -10.78 -27.38 -14.50
CA HIS A 212 -9.73 -27.18 -15.51
C HIS A 212 -9.25 -28.51 -16.09
N GLU A 213 -8.91 -29.49 -15.25
CA GLU A 213 -8.47 -30.81 -15.71
C GLU A 213 -9.53 -31.52 -16.57
N GLN A 214 -10.81 -31.40 -16.21
CA GLN A 214 -11.90 -31.97 -16.99
C GLN A 214 -12.06 -31.31 -18.37
N PHE A 215 -11.80 -30.00 -18.48
CA PHE A 215 -11.77 -29.31 -19.77
C PHE A 215 -10.54 -29.70 -20.59
N ALA A 216 -9.36 -29.82 -19.96
CA ALA A 216 -8.13 -30.25 -20.61
C ALA A 216 -8.19 -31.70 -21.13
N ALA A 217 -8.87 -32.57 -20.38
CA ALA A 217 -9.09 -33.97 -20.75
C ALA A 217 -10.28 -34.16 -21.72
N PHE A 218 -10.97 -33.09 -22.11
CA PHE A 218 -12.08 -33.20 -23.06
C PHE A 218 -11.55 -33.56 -24.44
N ASP A 219 -11.85 -34.78 -24.87
CA ASP A 219 -11.63 -35.25 -26.24
C ASP A 219 -12.97 -35.58 -26.88
N GLU A 220 -13.18 -35.10 -28.10
CA GLU A 220 -14.39 -35.32 -28.88
C GLU A 220 -14.18 -36.60 -29.70
N ALA A 221 -14.78 -37.72 -29.26
CA ALA A 221 -14.69 -39.01 -29.94
C ALA A 221 -15.46 -39.04 -31.28
#